data_AF-A0A353T2L1-F1
#
_entry.id   AF-A0A353T2L1-F1
#
_cell.length_a   1.000
_cell.length_b   1.000
_cell.length_c   1.000
_cell.angle_alpha   90.00
_cell.angle_beta   90.00
_cell.angle_gamma   90.00
#
_symmetry.space_group_name_H-M   'P 1'
#
loop_
_entity.id
_entity.type
_entity.pdbx_description
1 polymer ?
#
loop_
_entity_poly.entity_id
_entity_poly.type
_entity_poly.pdbx_seq_one_letter_code
_entity_poly.pdbx_strand_id
1 'polypeptide(L)' 'TFEVIGSNAVTILDGVRLSYTNVSESYPDDILALTDVTLHILPHGYEFDIRNRVPILRR' A
#
# COMPACT_ATOMS: atom_id res chain seq x y z
N THR A 1 8.10 1.57 12.54
CA THR A 1 8.05 0.49 11.56
C THR A 1 7.05 -0.55 12.02
N PHE A 2 6.63 -1.46 11.16
CA PHE A 2 6.00 -2.73 11.56
C PHE A 2 6.65 -3.88 10.79
N GLU A 3 6.60 -5.08 11.37
CA GLU A 3 7.14 -6.31 10.78
C GLU A 3 5.99 -7.22 10.32
N VAL A 4 6.18 -7.91 9.20
CA VAL A 4 5.25 -8.94 8.73
C VAL A 4 5.50 -10.26 9.44
N ILE A 5 4.45 -10.78 10.08
CA ILE A 5 4.42 -12.08 10.75
C ILE A 5 3.50 -13.06 10.02
N GLY A 6 3.71 -14.36 10.21
CA GLY A 6 2.91 -15.43 9.58
C GLY A 6 3.49 -15.92 8.25
N SER A 7 2.84 -16.89 7.62
CA SER A 7 3.37 -17.62 6.45
C SER A 7 3.03 -16.99 5.09
N ASN A 8 2.23 -15.93 5.07
CA ASN A 8 1.76 -15.28 3.86
C ASN A 8 2.44 -13.91 3.66
N ALA A 9 1.78 -12.98 2.99
CA ALA A 9 2.26 -11.64 2.74
C ALA A 9 1.26 -10.58 3.22
N VAL A 10 1.78 -9.39 3.54
CA VAL A 10 1.00 -8.18 3.74
C VAL A 10 1.10 -7.34 2.48
N THR A 11 -0.06 -6.94 1.95
CA THR A 11 -0.18 -6.03 0.82
C THR A 11 -0.47 -4.62 1.33
N ILE A 12 0.38 -3.66 0.98
CA ILE A 12 0.24 -2.25 1.33
C ILE A 12 -0.04 -1.49 0.04
N LEU A 13 -1.22 -0.86 -0.04
CA LEU A 13 -1.53 0.12 -1.07
C LEU A 13 -1.16 1.52 -0.55
N ASP A 14 -0.13 2.12 -1.14
CA ASP A 14 0.26 3.50 -0.85
C ASP A 14 -0.28 4.46 -1.93
N GLY A 15 -1.32 5.20 -1.55
CA GLY A 15 -1.96 6.21 -2.39
C GLY A 15 -1.48 7.65 -2.17
N VAL A 16 -0.37 7.89 -1.45
CA VAL A 16 0.06 9.28 -1.17
C VAL A 16 0.47 10.06 -2.43
N ARG A 17 0.85 9.34 -3.49
CA ARG A 17 1.27 9.88 -4.79
C ARG A 17 0.28 9.59 -5.91
N LEU A 18 -0.98 9.29 -5.59
CA LEU A 18 -2.03 9.12 -6.60
C LEU A 18 -2.04 10.33 -7.55
N SER A 19 -2.04 10.09 -8.85
CA SER A 19 -2.23 11.16 -9.83
C SER A 19 -3.71 11.44 -10.10
N TYR A 20 -4.57 10.46 -9.88
CA TYR A 20 -6.02 10.57 -10.05
C TYR A 20 -6.77 9.56 -9.19
N THR A 21 -7.93 9.99 -8.70
CA THR A 21 -8.98 9.13 -8.16
C THR A 21 -10.34 9.76 -8.39
N ASN A 22 -11.35 8.96 -8.70
CA ASN A 22 -12.73 9.44 -8.84
C ASN A 22 -13.47 9.56 -7.49
N VAL A 23 -12.84 9.25 -6.35
CA VAL A 23 -13.52 9.14 -5.04
C VAL A 23 -14.32 10.37 -4.63
N SER A 24 -13.87 11.58 -5.02
CA SER A 24 -14.54 12.84 -4.69
C SER A 24 -15.83 13.08 -5.47
N GLU A 25 -16.00 12.39 -6.60
CA GLU A 25 -17.06 12.58 -7.59
C GLU A 25 -17.97 11.36 -7.72
N SER A 26 -17.63 10.27 -7.00
CA SER A 26 -18.27 8.95 -7.12
C SER A 26 -19.41 8.76 -6.11
N TYR A 27 -20.46 8.06 -6.53
CA TYR A 27 -21.42 7.47 -5.60
C TYR A 27 -20.78 6.26 -4.88
N PRO A 28 -21.29 5.85 -3.70
CA PRO A 28 -20.71 4.76 -2.93
C PRO A 28 -20.56 3.42 -3.67
N ASP A 29 -21.39 3.18 -4.70
CA ASP A 29 -21.44 1.93 -5.46
C ASP A 29 -20.66 2.00 -6.79
N ASP A 30 -20.04 3.14 -7.11
CA ASP A 30 -19.28 3.30 -8.34
C ASP A 30 -17.91 2.61 -8.24
N ILE A 31 -17.41 2.12 -9.39
CA ILE A 31 -16.10 1.48 -9.47
C ILE A 31 -15.01 2.55 -9.24
N LEU A 32 -14.14 2.30 -8.27
CA LEU A 32 -13.05 3.20 -7.91
C LEU A 32 -11.92 3.15 -8.95
N ALA A 33 -11.58 4.32 -9.50
CA ALA A 33 -10.36 4.55 -10.26
C ALA A 33 -9.25 5.04 -9.32
N LEU A 34 -8.06 4.42 -9.42
CA LEU A 34 -6.83 4.82 -8.72
C LEU A 34 -5.66 4.70 -9.70
N THR A 35 -4.93 5.79 -9.91
CA THR A 35 -3.74 5.80 -10.80
C THR A 35 -2.48 6.17 -10.03
N ASP A 36 -1.34 5.63 -10.46
CA ASP A 36 -0.03 5.85 -9.82
C ASP A 36 0.03 5.44 -8.33
N VAL A 37 -0.67 4.34 -8.01
CA VAL A 37 -0.58 3.67 -6.70
C VAL A 37 0.76 2.97 -6.59
N THR A 38 1.45 3.11 -5.45
CA THR A 38 2.59 2.27 -5.12
C THR A 38 2.09 1.03 -4.36
N LEU A 39 2.44 -0.15 -4.86
CA LEU A 39 2.10 -1.43 -4.25
C LEU A 39 3.33 -2.05 -3.58
N HIS A 40 3.26 -2.31 -2.28
CA HIS A 40 4.27 -3.11 -1.58
C HIS A 40 3.67 -4.46 -1.17
N ILE A 41 4.35 -5.55 -1.50
CA ILE A 41 3.96 -6.91 -1.09
C ILE A 41 5.12 -7.47 -0.28
N LEU A 42 4.90 -7.64 1.02
CA LEU A 42 5.96 -7.98 1.97
C LEU A 42 5.68 -9.35 2.62
N PRO A 43 6.59 -10.32 2.48
CA PRO A 43 6.48 -11.61 3.16
C PRO A 43 7.00 -11.52 4.60
N HIS A 44 6.94 -12.64 5.32
CA HIS A 44 7.49 -12.79 6.68
C HIS A 44 8.89 -12.16 6.84
N GLY A 45 9.11 -11.45 7.95
CA GLY A 45 10.40 -10.89 8.35
C GLY A 45 10.78 -9.58 7.64
N TYR A 46 10.00 -9.14 6.65
CA TYR A 46 10.14 -7.80 6.08
C TYR A 46 9.47 -6.77 6.99
N GLU A 47 10.05 -5.57 7.00
CA GLU A 47 9.51 -4.43 7.72
C GLU A 47 9.06 -3.33 6.78
N PHE A 48 8.14 -2.50 7.24
CA PHE A 48 7.73 -1.28 6.57
C PHE A 48 7.84 -0.07 7.50
N ASP A 49 8.48 0.99 7.03
CA ASP A 49 8.48 2.27 7.72
C ASP A 49 7.27 3.10 7.29
N ILE A 50 6.22 3.11 8.11
CA ILE A 50 4.99 3.88 7.87
C ILE A 50 5.28 5.39 7.73
N ARG A 51 6.27 5.92 8.45
CA ARG A 51 6.54 7.36 8.44
C ARG A 51 7.14 7.81 7.11
N ASN A 52 8.08 7.02 6.60
CA ASN A 52 8.76 7.28 5.34
C ASN A 52 8.09 6.61 4.13
N ARG A 53 7.11 5.74 4.36
CA ARG A 53 6.39 4.93 3.36
C ARG A 53 7.32 4.10 2.48
N VAL A 54 8.27 3.41 3.09
CA VAL A 54 9.24 2.57 2.37
C VAL A 54 9.40 1.20 3.03
N PRO A 55 9.61 0.13 2.24
CA PRO A 55 9.96 -1.18 2.77
C PRO A 55 11.42 -1.19 3.24
N ILE A 56 11.68 -1.90 4.33
CA ILE A 56 13.02 -2.17 4.82
C ILE A 56 13.36 -3.60 4.39
N LEU A 57 14.21 -3.68 3.36
CA LEU A 57 14.63 -4.95 2.78
C LEU A 57 15.74 -5.55 3.66
N ARG A 58 15.46 -6.68 4.30
CA ARG A 58 16.51 -7.46 4.97
C ARG A 58 17.25 -8.33 3.94
N ARG A 59 18.56 -8.47 4.12
CA ARG A 59 19.42 -9.37 3.33
C ARG A 59 19.40 -10.78 3.91
#